data_AF-A0A3B8V9J7-F1
#
_entry.id   AF-A0A3B8V9J7-F1
#
_cell.length_a   1.000
_cell.length_b   1.000
_cell.length_c   1.000
_cell.angle_alpha   90.00
_cell.angle_beta   90.00
_cell.angle_gamma   90.00
#
_symmetry.space_group_name_H-M   'P 1'
#
loop_
_entity.id
_entity.type
_entity.pdbx_description
1 polymer ?
#
loop_
_entity_poly.entity_id
_entity_poly.type
_entity_poly.pdbx_seq_one_letter_code
_entity_poly.pdbx_strand_id
1 'polypeptide(L)'
;MITKSKKFYVSFFMAIMMFLSCLLPAIGVLSSEKTAFADDGVQRTKVYYITDYAGSDEIEQEIITQTSLTSNPLTVERKYYPREMLQKILGEDEKFAEENPDVITIDELLREAEEVSNAYVIFEMRWAMTVQVIQEDGNEPKLTENLYRIFSILHDENNCKIMFICGTDESRFGQYTNFLDCVDIHVNTDIFYLYVAAIFGRIKSACGSEQWQNVTFIFDESFSERITEGFKANWFFYNYFIPYIRAAYRDKIENGITQREIFEMNDIKIVCHATDGDRYPNRFYDIVQGDYFDWEEDQKRIENERIYALGATWNDDNSTEPYSLQWTKLIQNLCPAIGMKDDRYEIFIYNDARHDFTEFQEPGVYTAYTVNDVNYVILPFVTDDINMARFNNWKGRCAITHKPLDPYENGWLGEGEIEIDMSGWQYFMTQEDYDYFFNYGDDGDTAWPR
;
A
#
# COMPACT_ATOMS: atom_id res chain seq x y z
N MET A 1 27.18 27.61 -54.24
CA MET A 1 27.66 26.78 -53.11
C MET A 1 27.09 27.29 -51.77
N ILE A 2 25.78 27.62 -51.70
CA ILE A 2 25.11 28.22 -50.51
C ILE A 2 23.79 27.49 -50.16
N THR A 3 23.43 26.42 -50.87
CA THR A 3 22.15 25.71 -50.70
C THR A 3 22.23 24.41 -49.89
N LYS A 4 23.43 23.84 -49.67
CA LYS A 4 23.60 22.62 -48.86
C LYS A 4 23.66 22.92 -47.35
N SER A 5 24.17 24.07 -46.92
CA SER A 5 24.28 24.41 -45.49
C SER A 5 22.92 24.67 -44.85
N LYS A 6 21.99 25.34 -45.55
CA LYS A 6 20.63 25.60 -45.03
C LYS A 6 19.82 24.33 -44.75
N LYS A 7 19.95 23.29 -45.57
CA LYS A 7 19.25 22.01 -45.33
C LYS A 7 19.81 21.27 -44.11
N PHE A 8 21.12 21.35 -43.88
CA PHE A 8 21.75 20.76 -42.69
C PHE A 8 21.27 21.43 -41.41
N TYR A 9 21.21 22.77 -41.37
CA TYR A 9 20.73 23.49 -40.19
C TYR A 9 19.25 23.24 -39.89
N VAL A 10 18.40 23.12 -40.92
CA VAL A 10 16.97 22.82 -40.72
C VAL A 10 16.75 21.39 -40.20
N SER A 11 17.48 20.40 -40.74
CA SER A 11 17.42 19.02 -40.25
C SER A 11 18.02 18.88 -38.85
N PHE A 12 19.08 19.62 -38.54
CA PHE A 12 19.68 19.64 -37.21
C PHE A 12 18.78 20.33 -36.17
N PHE A 13 18.10 21.41 -36.53
CA PHE A 13 17.11 22.05 -35.67
C PHE A 13 15.87 21.18 -35.44
N MET A 14 15.38 20.48 -36.47
CA MET A 14 14.29 19.51 -36.29
C MET A 14 14.69 18.34 -35.41
N ALA A 15 15.92 17.82 -35.54
CA ALA A 15 16.42 16.75 -34.68
C ALA A 15 16.56 17.21 -33.22
N ILE A 16 17.03 18.45 -32.98
CA ILE A 16 17.07 19.05 -31.64
C ILE A 16 15.68 19.30 -31.08
N MET A 17 14.73 19.76 -31.90
CA MET A 17 13.33 19.96 -31.47
C MET A 17 12.64 18.63 -31.16
N MET A 18 12.94 17.56 -31.91
CA MET A 18 12.47 16.20 -31.60
C MET A 18 13.12 15.66 -30.32
N PHE A 19 14.42 15.91 -30.11
CA PHE A 19 15.09 15.52 -28.87
C PHE A 19 14.55 16.30 -27.66
N LEU A 20 14.26 17.59 -27.81
CA LEU A 20 13.63 18.42 -26.79
C LEU A 20 12.17 18.02 -26.51
N SER A 21 11.42 17.57 -27.52
CA SER A 21 10.07 17.03 -27.30
C SER A 21 10.06 15.66 -26.63
N CYS A 22 11.14 14.88 -26.74
CA CYS A 22 11.31 13.63 -26.00
C CYS A 22 11.86 13.84 -24.57
N LEU A 23 12.39 15.02 -24.27
CA LEU A 23 12.90 15.41 -22.94
C LEU A 23 11.88 16.22 -22.11
N LEU A 24 10.73 16.53 -22.69
CA LEU A 24 9.58 17.01 -21.94
C LEU A 24 8.77 15.78 -21.52
N PRO A 25 8.55 15.52 -20.22
CA PRO A 25 7.53 14.56 -19.83
C PRO A 25 6.22 15.01 -20.47
N ALA A 26 5.51 14.06 -21.08
CA ALA A 26 4.20 14.30 -21.65
C ALA A 26 3.32 14.92 -20.56
N ILE A 27 3.08 16.23 -20.67
CA ILE A 27 2.04 16.92 -19.93
C ILE A 27 0.73 16.36 -20.48
N GLY A 28 0.29 15.27 -19.85
CA GLY A 28 -0.98 14.62 -20.09
C GLY A 28 -2.09 15.56 -19.68
N VAL A 29 -2.64 16.25 -20.68
CA VAL A 29 -4.05 16.58 -20.86
C VAL A 29 -4.87 16.71 -19.55
N LEU A 30 -4.94 17.96 -19.10
CA LEU A 30 -6.10 18.62 -18.50
C LEU A 30 -7.45 17.90 -18.74
N SER A 31 -8.00 17.30 -17.69
CA SER A 31 -9.45 17.16 -17.52
C SER A 31 -9.91 18.06 -16.36
N SER A 32 -10.47 19.20 -16.76
CA SER A 32 -11.37 20.15 -16.08
C SER A 32 -11.47 20.20 -14.55
N GLU A 33 -11.17 21.40 -14.07
CA GLU A 33 -11.85 22.13 -12.97
C GLU A 33 -11.80 21.52 -11.57
N LYS A 34 -10.69 21.78 -10.86
CA LYS A 34 -10.74 22.46 -9.56
C LYS A 34 -9.64 23.51 -9.50
N THR A 35 -10.10 24.75 -9.40
CA THR A 35 -9.43 26.02 -9.10
C THR A 35 -7.92 26.02 -8.83
N ALA A 36 -7.25 26.89 -9.60
CA ALA A 36 -5.90 27.37 -9.40
C ALA A 36 -5.60 27.73 -7.93
N PHE A 37 -4.39 27.38 -7.50
CA PHE A 37 -3.75 27.86 -6.29
C PHE A 37 -3.97 29.37 -6.12
N ALA A 38 -4.57 29.77 -5.01
CA ALA A 38 -4.23 31.05 -4.42
C ALA A 38 -2.84 30.88 -3.81
N ASP A 39 -1.81 31.13 -4.62
CA ASP A 39 -0.54 31.61 -4.06
C ASP A 39 -0.84 33.02 -3.53
N ASP A 40 -1.18 33.08 -2.25
CA ASP A 40 -1.46 34.32 -1.53
C ASP A 40 -0.16 35.10 -1.20
N GLY A 41 1.01 34.61 -1.63
CA GLY A 41 2.28 35.32 -1.49
C GLY A 41 2.72 35.52 -0.03
N VAL A 42 2.07 34.82 0.91
CA VAL A 42 2.42 34.82 2.33
C VAL A 42 3.35 33.65 2.59
N GLN A 43 4.60 33.96 2.94
CA GLN A 43 5.58 32.97 3.34
C GLN A 43 5.08 32.25 4.61
N ARG A 44 4.60 31.00 4.46
CA ARG A 44 4.08 30.19 5.57
C ARG A 44 5.24 29.73 6.44
N THR A 45 5.23 30.05 7.73
CA THR A 45 6.39 29.95 8.65
C THR A 45 6.47 28.67 9.49
N LYS A 46 5.56 27.69 9.28
CA LYS A 46 5.51 26.44 10.08
C LYS A 46 5.23 25.22 9.20
N VAL A 47 5.95 24.13 9.44
CA VAL A 47 5.80 22.85 8.73
C VAL A 47 5.56 21.73 9.74
N TYR A 48 4.42 21.05 9.60
CA TYR A 48 4.04 19.91 10.45
C TYR A 48 4.23 18.60 9.70
N TYR A 49 4.82 17.65 10.40
CA TYR A 49 5.14 16.31 9.90
C TYR A 49 4.41 15.31 10.79
N ILE A 50 3.43 14.59 10.24
CA ILE A 50 2.73 13.53 10.96
C ILE A 50 3.02 12.20 10.28
N THR A 51 3.57 11.23 11.01
CA THR A 51 3.96 9.96 10.40
C THR A 51 3.77 8.73 11.28
N ASP A 52 3.42 7.61 10.65
CA ASP A 52 3.54 6.24 11.19
C ASP A 52 4.76 5.49 10.60
N TYR A 53 5.55 6.13 9.75
CA TYR A 53 6.69 5.53 9.06
C TYR A 53 7.86 5.23 10.01
N ALA A 54 8.36 4.00 9.95
CA ALA A 54 9.44 3.53 10.82
C ALA A 54 10.80 4.23 10.59
N GLY A 55 11.03 4.80 9.40
CA GLY A 55 12.25 5.57 9.07
C GLY A 55 12.21 7.05 9.46
N SER A 56 11.26 7.47 10.31
CA SER A 56 11.14 8.87 10.76
C SER A 56 12.41 9.43 11.42
N ASP A 57 13.22 8.57 12.04
CA ASP A 57 14.49 8.98 12.67
C ASP A 57 15.55 9.36 11.61
N GLU A 58 15.59 8.63 10.49
CA GLU A 58 16.52 8.91 9.38
C GLU A 58 16.13 10.20 8.65
N ILE A 59 14.83 10.41 8.45
CA ILE A 59 14.25 11.65 7.91
C ILE A 59 14.63 12.84 8.78
N GLU A 60 14.54 12.70 10.11
CA GLU A 60 14.93 13.76 11.03
C GLU A 60 16.41 14.15 10.85
N GLN A 61 17.31 13.17 10.81
CA GLN A 61 18.74 13.41 10.61
C GLN A 61 19.05 14.06 9.26
N GLU A 62 18.30 13.70 8.22
CA GLU A 62 18.48 14.27 6.89
C GLU A 62 18.03 15.73 6.82
N ILE A 63 16.87 16.07 7.39
CA ILE A 63 16.41 17.47 7.51
C ILE A 63 17.44 18.30 8.25
N ILE A 64 18.00 17.80 9.37
CA ILE A 64 19.05 18.51 10.15
C ILE A 64 20.31 18.74 9.31
N THR A 65 20.76 17.71 8.59
CA THR A 65 21.98 17.78 7.79
C THR A 65 21.85 18.73 6.60
N GLN A 66 20.70 18.76 5.95
CA GLN A 66 20.47 19.59 4.75
C GLN A 66 20.17 21.06 5.11
N THR A 67 19.39 21.31 6.17
CA THR A 67 19.06 22.68 6.59
C THR A 67 20.27 23.42 7.16
N SER A 68 21.20 22.72 7.83
CA SER A 68 22.46 23.29 8.35
C SER A 68 23.45 23.72 7.24
N LEU A 69 23.27 23.25 6.00
CA LEU A 69 24.09 23.61 4.84
C LEU A 69 23.56 24.81 4.05
N THR A 70 22.30 25.17 4.21
CA THR A 70 21.72 26.37 3.60
C THR A 70 21.96 27.57 4.52
N SER A 71 22.33 28.73 3.98
CA SER A 71 22.69 29.94 4.74
C SER A 71 21.53 30.62 5.50
N ASN A 72 20.44 29.88 5.73
CA ASN A 72 19.33 30.27 6.57
C ASN A 72 19.27 29.27 7.74
N PRO A 73 20.04 29.47 8.82
CA PRO A 73 19.95 28.62 9.99
C PRO A 73 18.59 28.91 10.61
N LEU A 74 17.58 28.13 10.21
CA LEU A 74 16.27 28.22 10.82
C LEU A 74 16.49 28.00 12.32
N THR A 75 15.99 28.95 13.10
CA THR A 75 15.83 28.88 14.56
C THR A 75 14.68 27.93 14.86
N VAL A 76 14.77 26.70 14.35
CA VAL A 76 13.72 25.69 14.44
C VAL A 76 13.58 25.25 15.89
N GLU A 77 12.48 25.62 16.51
CA GLU A 77 12.06 24.94 17.74
C GLU A 77 11.56 23.54 17.38
N ARG A 78 12.16 22.49 17.96
CA ARG A 78 11.74 21.10 17.75
C ARG A 78 10.73 20.73 18.80
N LYS A 79 9.58 20.23 18.36
CA LYS A 79 8.60 19.58 19.25
C LYS A 79 8.26 18.20 18.71
N TYR A 80 8.58 17.19 19.51
CA TYR A 80 8.39 15.78 19.20
C TYR A 80 7.34 15.20 20.13
N TYR A 81 6.27 14.67 19.56
CA TYR A 81 5.20 14.01 20.30
C TYR A 81 5.33 12.49 20.12
N PRO A 82 5.67 11.74 21.19
CA PRO A 82 5.91 10.30 21.10
C PRO A 82 4.61 9.54 20.83
N ARG A 83 4.78 8.35 20.25
CA ARG A 83 3.70 7.40 19.93
C ARG A 83 2.67 7.25 21.04
N GLU A 84 3.10 7.00 22.27
CA GLU A 84 2.20 6.69 23.39
C GLU A 84 1.33 7.88 23.77
N MET A 85 1.78 9.11 23.48
CA MET A 85 1.00 10.32 23.70
C MET A 85 -0.03 10.50 22.59
N LEU A 86 0.38 10.34 21.32
CA LEU A 86 -0.54 10.46 20.20
C LEU A 86 -1.58 9.35 20.14
N GLN A 87 -1.24 8.11 20.51
CA GLN A 87 -2.21 7.03 20.65
C GLN A 87 -3.32 7.38 21.66
N LYS A 88 -2.98 8.03 22.77
CA LYS A 88 -3.96 8.46 23.77
C LYS A 88 -4.81 9.63 23.28
N ILE A 89 -4.19 10.61 22.61
CA ILE A 89 -4.86 11.78 22.02
C ILE A 89 -5.83 11.37 20.91
N LEU A 90 -5.42 10.42 20.06
CA LEU A 90 -6.14 10.01 18.87
C LEU A 90 -7.10 8.84 19.12
N GLY A 91 -6.86 8.03 20.16
CA GLY A 91 -7.53 6.75 20.36
C GLY A 91 -8.58 6.69 21.48
N GLU A 92 -8.71 7.68 22.36
CA GLU A 92 -9.50 7.49 23.59
C GLU A 92 -10.71 8.43 23.79
N ASP A 93 -11.75 7.78 24.33
CA ASP A 93 -13.04 8.25 24.78
C ASP A 93 -12.90 9.11 26.05
N GLU A 94 -13.86 10.01 26.33
CA GLU A 94 -13.82 11.00 27.42
C GLU A 94 -13.48 10.38 28.81
N LYS A 95 -13.78 9.09 29.00
CA LYS A 95 -13.48 8.30 30.20
C LYS A 95 -11.99 8.07 30.48
N PHE A 96 -11.13 7.91 29.49
CA PHE A 96 -9.70 7.68 29.76
C PHE A 96 -8.99 8.95 30.23
N ALA A 97 -9.41 10.12 29.71
CA ALA A 97 -8.95 11.42 30.16
C ALA A 97 -9.33 11.69 31.63
N GLU A 98 -10.48 11.17 32.09
CA GLU A 98 -10.86 11.20 33.51
C GLU A 98 -9.96 10.29 34.38
N GLU A 99 -9.52 9.13 33.86
CA GLU A 99 -8.68 8.16 34.57
C GLU A 99 -7.17 8.48 34.51
N ASN A 100 -6.74 9.31 33.54
CA ASN A 100 -5.34 9.66 33.29
C ASN A 100 -5.17 11.18 33.08
N PRO A 101 -5.33 11.99 34.15
CA PRO A 101 -5.32 13.46 34.06
C PRO A 101 -3.96 14.07 33.66
N ASP A 102 -2.90 13.25 33.58
CA ASP A 102 -1.57 13.66 33.16
C ASP A 102 -1.38 13.61 31.62
N VAL A 103 -2.40 13.19 30.87
CA VAL A 103 -2.38 13.12 29.41
C VAL A 103 -2.79 14.46 28.81
N ILE A 104 -1.92 15.02 27.97
CA ILE A 104 -2.17 16.27 27.23
C ILE A 104 -3.41 16.09 26.35
N THR A 105 -4.41 16.93 26.53
CA THR A 105 -5.62 16.96 25.71
C THR A 105 -5.34 17.54 24.32
N ILE A 106 -6.22 17.33 23.32
CA ILE A 106 -6.10 18.00 22.00
C ILE A 106 -6.03 19.51 22.18
N ASP A 107 -6.82 20.09 23.09
CA ASP A 107 -6.81 21.54 23.34
C ASP A 107 -5.48 22.01 23.93
N GLU A 108 -4.87 21.23 24.82
CA GLU A 108 -3.54 21.55 25.36
C GLU A 108 -2.46 21.39 24.29
N LEU A 109 -2.55 20.37 23.42
CA LEU A 109 -1.66 20.16 22.28
C LEU A 109 -1.71 21.35 21.31
N LEU A 110 -2.92 21.83 21.02
CA LEU A 110 -3.16 22.94 20.10
C LEU A 110 -2.67 24.26 20.71
N ARG A 111 -2.95 24.52 21.99
CA ARG A 111 -2.38 25.68 22.71
C ARG A 111 -0.86 25.64 22.69
N GLU A 112 -0.30 24.45 22.89
CA GLU A 112 1.13 24.20 22.80
C GLU A 112 1.71 24.36 21.38
N ALA A 113 0.90 24.22 20.33
CA ALA A 113 1.30 24.43 18.94
C ALA A 113 1.16 25.90 18.51
N GLU A 114 0.22 26.65 19.10
CA GLU A 114 0.09 28.10 18.94
C GLU A 114 1.34 28.84 19.44
N GLU A 115 1.92 28.40 20.55
CA GLU A 115 3.09 29.00 21.18
C GLU A 115 4.39 28.82 20.36
N VAL A 116 4.43 27.87 19.44
CA VAL A 116 5.63 27.54 18.67
C VAL A 116 5.70 28.43 17.42
N SER A 117 6.74 29.26 17.29
CA SER A 117 6.98 30.12 16.12
C SER A 117 8.25 29.70 15.36
N ASN A 118 8.18 29.59 14.02
CA ASN A 118 9.29 29.14 13.15
C ASN A 118 9.80 27.72 13.47
N ALA A 119 8.97 26.69 13.31
CA ALA A 119 9.28 25.33 13.72
C ALA A 119 8.90 24.23 12.73
N TYR A 120 9.62 23.11 12.86
CA TYR A 120 9.24 21.79 12.36
C TYR A 120 8.68 21.00 13.53
N VAL A 121 7.41 20.65 13.47
CA VAL A 121 6.74 19.88 14.54
C VAL A 121 6.46 18.49 14.01
N ILE A 122 6.98 17.48 14.71
CA ILE A 122 6.87 16.07 14.34
C ILE A 122 5.90 15.38 15.29
N PHE A 123 4.83 14.85 14.72
CA PHE A 123 3.87 13.96 15.36
C PHE A 123 4.15 12.53 14.90
N GLU A 124 4.67 11.70 15.80
CA GLU A 124 4.95 10.30 15.50
C GLU A 124 3.82 9.39 15.99
N MET A 125 3.10 8.77 15.07
CA MET A 125 2.00 7.88 15.37
C MET A 125 2.48 6.43 15.51
N ARG A 126 3.56 5.98 14.82
CA ARG A 126 4.16 4.63 14.77
C ARG A 126 3.31 3.48 15.35
N TRP A 127 2.07 3.37 14.88
CA TRP A 127 1.13 2.33 15.29
C TRP A 127 0.47 1.80 14.03
N ALA A 128 0.45 0.48 13.89
CA ALA A 128 -0.36 -0.14 12.86
C ALA A 128 -1.82 0.19 13.17
N MET A 129 -2.49 0.90 12.27
CA MET A 129 -3.92 1.09 12.37
C MET A 129 -4.58 -0.29 12.32
N THR A 130 -5.43 -0.57 13.28
CA THR A 130 -6.22 -1.80 13.32
C THR A 130 -7.64 -1.50 12.88
N VAL A 131 -8.35 -2.52 12.41
CA VAL A 131 -9.79 -2.40 12.16
C VAL A 131 -10.49 -1.99 13.46
N GLN A 132 -11.35 -0.98 13.35
CA GLN A 132 -12.13 -0.38 14.43
C GLN A 132 -13.61 -0.51 14.08
N VAL A 133 -14.36 -1.05 15.04
CA VAL A 133 -15.82 -1.07 14.94
C VAL A 133 -16.35 0.31 15.32
N ILE A 134 -17.07 0.94 14.39
CA ILE A 134 -17.74 2.22 14.62
C ILE A 134 -19.15 2.00 15.13
N GLN A 135 -19.64 2.94 15.94
CA GLN A 135 -21.03 2.91 16.40
C GLN A 135 -21.97 3.19 15.21
N GLU A 136 -23.11 2.48 15.16
CA GLU A 136 -24.11 2.60 14.09
C GLU A 136 -24.82 3.97 14.06
N ASP A 137 -24.54 4.85 15.03
CA ASP A 137 -25.15 6.18 15.14
C ASP A 137 -24.65 7.18 14.08
N GLY A 138 -23.69 6.77 13.24
CA GLY A 138 -23.21 7.52 12.08
C GLY A 138 -22.17 8.58 12.40
N ASN A 139 -21.60 8.56 13.61
CA ASN A 139 -20.51 9.46 13.97
C ASN A 139 -19.21 9.11 13.25
N GLU A 140 -18.42 10.13 12.93
CA GLU A 140 -17.08 9.96 12.37
C GLU A 140 -16.19 9.21 13.38
N PRO A 141 -15.35 8.25 12.94
CA PRO A 141 -14.40 7.58 13.82
C PRO A 141 -13.57 8.60 14.59
N LYS A 142 -13.39 8.37 15.89
CA LYS A 142 -12.68 9.32 16.78
C LYS A 142 -11.29 9.67 16.25
N LEU A 143 -10.60 8.70 15.67
CA LEU A 143 -9.29 8.90 15.04
C LEU A 143 -9.34 9.94 13.92
N THR A 144 -10.25 9.78 12.95
CA THR A 144 -10.33 10.67 11.78
C THR A 144 -10.92 12.03 12.16
N GLU A 145 -11.85 12.06 13.11
CA GLU A 145 -12.37 13.30 13.72
C GLU A 145 -11.24 14.11 14.39
N ASN A 146 -10.41 13.44 15.19
CA ASN A 146 -9.29 14.09 15.88
C ASN A 146 -8.21 14.56 14.90
N LEU A 147 -7.89 13.77 13.87
CA LEU A 147 -7.00 14.18 12.78
C LEU A 147 -7.54 15.41 12.05
N TYR A 148 -8.84 15.43 11.73
CA TYR A 148 -9.49 16.57 11.10
C TYR A 148 -9.39 17.82 11.97
N ARG A 149 -9.67 17.71 13.27
CA ARG A 149 -9.58 18.84 14.21
C ARG A 149 -8.15 19.38 14.31
N ILE A 150 -7.15 18.49 14.39
CA ILE A 150 -5.75 18.90 14.43
C ILE A 150 -5.36 19.60 13.13
N PHE A 151 -5.65 18.99 11.97
CA PHE A 151 -5.22 19.54 10.68
C PHE A 151 -5.95 20.84 10.31
N SER A 152 -7.25 20.95 10.54
CA SER A 152 -7.99 22.19 10.28
C SER A 152 -7.46 23.37 11.10
N ILE A 153 -7.18 23.19 12.39
CA ILE A 153 -6.65 24.28 13.23
C ILE A 153 -5.22 24.67 12.82
N LEU A 154 -4.38 23.69 12.48
CA LEU A 154 -3.03 23.98 12.00
C LEU A 154 -3.05 24.67 10.63
N HIS A 155 -3.89 24.21 9.70
CA HIS A 155 -3.96 24.72 8.33
C HIS A 155 -4.73 26.05 8.26
N ASP A 156 -5.99 26.05 8.68
CA ASP A 156 -6.93 27.16 8.46
C ASP A 156 -6.72 28.32 9.44
N GLU A 157 -6.45 28.01 10.72
CA GLU A 157 -6.35 29.04 11.77
C GLU A 157 -4.91 29.55 11.94
N ASN A 158 -3.92 28.66 11.80
CA ASN A 158 -2.52 28.97 12.03
C ASN A 158 -1.68 29.14 10.74
N ASN A 159 -2.28 28.98 9.56
CA ASN A 159 -1.64 29.15 8.24
C ASN A 159 -0.36 28.30 8.08
N CYS A 160 -0.42 27.05 8.51
CA CYS A 160 0.72 26.13 8.47
C CYS A 160 0.70 25.27 7.20
N LYS A 161 1.88 24.77 6.79
CA LYS A 161 1.99 23.71 5.79
C LYS A 161 1.99 22.34 6.47
N ILE A 162 1.21 21.40 5.94
CA ILE A 162 1.04 20.07 6.52
C ILE A 162 1.45 19.01 5.50
N MET A 163 2.44 18.19 5.88
CA MET A 163 2.76 16.93 5.21
C MET A 163 2.31 15.78 6.09
N PHE A 164 1.45 14.94 5.53
CA PHE A 164 1.01 13.69 6.16
C PHE A 164 1.71 12.52 5.47
N ILE A 165 2.47 11.72 6.21
CA ILE A 165 3.12 10.52 5.67
C ILE A 165 2.51 9.31 6.35
N CYS A 166 1.71 8.53 5.64
CA CYS A 166 0.97 7.42 6.21
C CYS A 166 1.27 6.11 5.49
N GLY A 167 1.61 5.08 6.25
CA GLY A 167 1.74 3.68 5.85
C GLY A 167 0.40 2.95 5.81
N THR A 168 -0.71 3.69 5.85
CA THR A 168 -2.04 3.20 5.55
C THR A 168 -2.50 3.81 4.24
N ASP A 169 -2.92 2.96 3.30
CA ASP A 169 -3.49 3.47 2.05
C ASP A 169 -4.77 4.30 2.31
N GLU A 170 -4.91 5.44 1.60
CA GLU A 170 -6.07 6.34 1.68
C GLU A 170 -7.41 5.60 1.54
N SER A 171 -7.45 4.57 0.69
CA SER A 171 -8.65 3.77 0.43
C SER A 171 -9.12 3.00 1.66
N ARG A 172 -8.23 2.69 2.61
CA ARG A 172 -8.57 1.97 3.84
C ARG A 172 -9.33 2.82 4.85
N PHE A 173 -9.25 4.15 4.75
CA PHE A 173 -10.09 5.05 5.54
C PHE A 173 -11.55 5.09 5.04
N GLY A 174 -11.83 4.54 3.85
CA GLY A 174 -13.16 4.54 3.25
C GLY A 174 -13.68 5.97 3.07
N GLN A 175 -14.86 6.25 3.62
CA GLN A 175 -15.48 7.58 3.54
C GLN A 175 -14.88 8.60 4.53
N TYR A 176 -14.10 8.16 5.52
CA TYR A 176 -13.61 9.00 6.63
C TYR A 176 -12.27 9.68 6.30
N THR A 177 -12.24 10.40 5.19
CA THR A 177 -11.01 11.02 4.63
C THR A 177 -11.01 12.54 4.70
N ASN A 178 -12.01 13.17 5.34
CA ASN A 178 -12.17 14.63 5.35
C ASN A 178 -10.95 15.39 5.91
N PHE A 179 -10.21 14.77 6.84
CA PHE A 179 -8.96 15.33 7.38
C PHE A 179 -7.89 15.59 6.31
N LEU A 180 -7.92 14.88 5.18
CA LEU A 180 -6.99 15.06 4.06
C LEU A 180 -7.22 16.37 3.28
N ASP A 181 -8.39 17.00 3.40
CA ASP A 181 -8.65 18.30 2.77
C ASP A 181 -7.78 19.42 3.38
N CYS A 182 -7.31 19.23 4.61
CA CYS A 182 -6.45 20.19 5.33
C CYS A 182 -4.95 19.88 5.16
N VAL A 183 -4.58 18.93 4.29
CA VAL A 183 -3.21 18.47 4.09
C VAL A 183 -2.68 18.95 2.73
N ASP A 184 -1.56 19.68 2.73
CA ASP A 184 -0.93 20.18 1.50
C ASP A 184 -0.34 19.04 0.66
N ILE A 185 0.24 18.03 1.32
CA ILE A 185 0.77 16.83 0.66
C ILE A 185 0.59 15.57 1.53
N HIS A 186 0.00 14.54 0.93
CA HIS A 186 -0.09 13.21 1.53
C HIS A 186 0.86 12.25 0.82
N VAL A 187 1.80 11.68 1.57
CA VAL A 187 2.73 10.63 1.11
C VAL A 187 2.25 9.29 1.65
N ASN A 188 1.71 8.47 0.76
CA ASN A 188 1.16 7.16 1.08
C ASN A 188 2.23 6.10 0.83
N THR A 189 2.77 5.51 1.90
CA THR A 189 3.88 4.55 1.85
C THR A 189 3.42 3.09 1.84
N ASP A 190 2.11 2.83 1.84
CA ASP A 190 1.53 1.49 1.80
C ASP A 190 1.57 0.90 0.37
N ILE A 191 2.78 0.53 -0.07
CA ILE A 191 3.00 -0.10 -1.37
C ILE A 191 2.50 -1.54 -1.37
N PHE A 192 2.51 -2.22 -0.22
CA PHE A 192 2.02 -3.57 -0.10
C PHE A 192 0.51 -3.66 -0.37
N TYR A 193 -0.29 -2.75 0.17
CA TYR A 193 -1.71 -2.66 -0.18
C TYR A 193 -1.92 -2.55 -1.69
N LEU A 194 -1.17 -1.66 -2.34
CA LEU A 194 -1.26 -1.45 -3.78
C LEU A 194 -0.84 -2.71 -4.57
N TYR A 195 0.20 -3.40 -4.12
CA TYR A 195 0.66 -4.67 -4.68
C TYR A 195 -0.46 -5.72 -4.68
N VAL A 196 -1.13 -5.94 -3.55
CA VAL A 196 -2.23 -6.91 -3.47
C VAL A 196 -3.42 -6.45 -4.31
N ALA A 197 -3.79 -5.17 -4.24
CA ALA A 197 -4.90 -4.60 -5.01
C ALA A 197 -4.67 -4.77 -6.53
N ALA A 198 -3.46 -4.50 -7.01
CA ALA A 198 -3.10 -4.62 -8.43
C ALA A 198 -3.20 -6.07 -8.92
N ILE A 199 -2.74 -7.04 -8.11
CA ILE A 199 -2.89 -8.47 -8.41
C ILE A 199 -4.37 -8.83 -8.51
N PHE A 200 -5.18 -8.44 -7.52
CA PHE A 200 -6.60 -8.80 -7.48
C PHE A 200 -7.37 -8.13 -8.64
N GLY A 201 -7.01 -6.90 -9.01
CA GLY A 201 -7.54 -6.20 -10.17
C GLY A 201 -7.20 -6.86 -11.50
N ARG A 202 -5.99 -7.43 -11.62
CA ARG A 202 -5.58 -8.23 -12.79
C ARG A 202 -6.41 -9.51 -12.90
N ILE A 203 -6.61 -10.21 -11.79
CA ILE A 203 -7.40 -11.45 -11.75
C ILE A 203 -8.87 -11.16 -12.09
N LYS A 204 -9.45 -10.11 -11.50
CA LYS A 204 -10.79 -9.61 -11.85
C LYS A 204 -10.89 -9.34 -13.36
N SER A 205 -9.94 -8.59 -13.92
CA SER A 205 -9.93 -8.24 -15.34
C SER A 205 -9.81 -9.47 -16.23
N ALA A 206 -8.99 -10.43 -15.83
CA ALA A 206 -8.81 -11.72 -16.49
C ALA A 206 -10.08 -12.59 -16.47
N CYS A 207 -10.83 -12.58 -15.37
CA CYS A 207 -12.10 -13.27 -15.23
C CYS A 207 -13.28 -12.51 -15.87
N GLY A 208 -13.13 -11.20 -16.08
CA GLY A 208 -14.19 -10.30 -16.53
C GLY A 208 -15.23 -9.99 -15.44
N SER A 209 -14.96 -10.32 -14.17
CA SER A 209 -15.89 -10.09 -13.04
C SER A 209 -15.15 -10.12 -11.70
N GLU A 210 -15.76 -9.57 -10.63
CA GLU A 210 -15.24 -9.69 -9.25
C GLU A 210 -15.19 -11.16 -8.78
N GLN A 211 -16.08 -12.00 -9.29
CA GLN A 211 -16.13 -13.42 -8.96
C GLN A 211 -15.08 -14.18 -9.76
N TRP A 212 -13.98 -14.52 -9.10
CA TRP A 212 -12.90 -15.30 -9.71
C TRP A 212 -13.32 -16.74 -10.02
N GLN A 213 -12.91 -17.28 -11.16
CA GLN A 213 -13.25 -18.64 -11.56
C GLN A 213 -12.12 -19.26 -12.37
N ASN A 214 -11.94 -20.59 -12.27
CA ASN A 214 -10.91 -21.35 -12.97
C ASN A 214 -9.49 -20.78 -12.75
N VAL A 215 -9.17 -20.47 -11.49
CA VAL A 215 -7.87 -19.92 -11.08
C VAL A 215 -7.19 -20.82 -10.06
N THR A 216 -5.88 -20.97 -10.15
CA THR A 216 -5.06 -21.53 -9.08
C THR A 216 -4.19 -20.45 -8.48
N PHE A 217 -4.23 -20.34 -7.17
CA PHE A 217 -3.29 -19.55 -6.38
C PHE A 217 -2.18 -20.45 -5.85
N ILE A 218 -0.93 -20.05 -6.05
CA ILE A 218 0.23 -20.70 -5.46
C ILE A 218 0.91 -19.72 -4.52
N PHE A 219 0.89 -20.00 -3.22
CA PHE A 219 1.53 -19.15 -2.22
C PHE A 219 2.86 -19.75 -1.77
N ASP A 220 3.87 -18.90 -1.61
CA ASP A 220 5.08 -19.26 -0.86
C ASP A 220 4.78 -19.37 0.65
N GLU A 221 5.81 -19.71 1.44
CA GLU A 221 5.70 -19.82 2.89
C GLU A 221 5.42 -18.46 3.57
N SER A 222 5.91 -17.35 3.00
CA SER A 222 5.72 -16.00 3.54
C SER A 222 4.23 -15.60 3.57
N PHE A 223 3.48 -15.97 2.53
CA PHE A 223 2.03 -15.71 2.46
C PHE A 223 1.17 -16.81 3.08
N SER A 224 1.73 -17.98 3.34
CA SER A 224 0.99 -19.15 3.85
C SER A 224 1.40 -19.61 5.25
N GLU A 225 2.21 -18.81 5.95
CA GLU A 225 2.60 -19.10 7.34
C GLU A 225 1.38 -19.43 8.21
N ARG A 226 1.45 -20.55 8.93
CA ARG A 226 0.39 -21.06 9.83
C ARG A 226 -0.98 -21.24 9.17
N ILE A 227 -1.06 -21.27 7.84
CA ILE A 227 -2.33 -21.46 7.15
C ILE A 227 -3.02 -22.77 7.52
N THR A 228 -2.25 -23.79 7.92
CA THR A 228 -2.72 -25.11 8.40
C THR A 228 -3.44 -25.05 9.76
N GLU A 229 -3.36 -23.92 10.47
CA GLU A 229 -4.13 -23.64 11.68
C GLU A 229 -5.47 -22.95 11.37
N GLY A 230 -5.67 -22.47 10.13
CA GLY A 230 -6.90 -21.84 9.64
C GLY A 230 -6.67 -20.42 9.11
N PHE A 231 -7.65 -19.87 8.38
CA PHE A 231 -7.52 -18.55 7.73
C PHE A 231 -7.24 -17.41 8.72
N LYS A 232 -7.81 -17.48 9.93
CA LYS A 232 -7.59 -16.47 10.98
C LYS A 232 -6.17 -16.50 11.57
N ALA A 233 -5.46 -17.62 11.43
CA ALA A 233 -4.09 -17.76 11.93
C ALA A 233 -3.04 -17.17 10.95
N ASN A 234 -3.40 -17.02 9.68
CA ASN A 234 -2.55 -16.44 8.65
C ASN A 234 -2.95 -14.98 8.36
N TRP A 235 -2.00 -14.07 8.48
CA TRP A 235 -2.25 -12.63 8.35
C TRP A 235 -2.70 -12.21 6.94
N PHE A 236 -2.17 -12.82 5.87
CA PHE A 236 -2.51 -12.44 4.49
C PHE A 236 -3.93 -12.87 4.15
N PHE A 237 -4.27 -14.12 4.48
CA PHE A 237 -5.61 -14.65 4.27
C PHE A 237 -6.65 -13.90 5.11
N TYR A 238 -6.34 -13.64 6.38
CA TYR A 238 -7.23 -12.92 7.29
C TYR A 238 -7.49 -11.47 6.86
N ASN A 239 -6.46 -10.73 6.42
CA ASN A 239 -6.60 -9.30 6.17
C ASN A 239 -6.94 -8.94 4.71
N TYR A 240 -6.60 -9.80 3.74
CA TYR A 240 -6.74 -9.47 2.32
C TYR A 240 -7.55 -10.49 1.54
N PHE A 241 -7.11 -11.75 1.52
CA PHE A 241 -7.66 -12.77 0.62
C PHE A 241 -9.12 -13.11 0.95
N ILE A 242 -9.40 -13.50 2.20
CA ILE A 242 -10.75 -13.91 2.62
C ILE A 242 -11.74 -12.72 2.63
N PRO A 243 -11.38 -11.53 3.13
CA PRO A 243 -12.27 -10.37 3.01
C PRO A 243 -12.65 -10.04 1.56
N TYR A 244 -11.72 -10.19 0.61
CA TYR A 244 -12.04 -10.02 -0.82
C TYR A 244 -13.02 -11.09 -1.32
N ILE A 245 -12.79 -12.38 -1.00
CA ILE A 245 -13.72 -13.46 -1.37
C ILE A 245 -15.12 -13.18 -0.78
N ARG A 246 -15.19 -12.73 0.47
CA ARG A 246 -16.45 -12.37 1.13
C ARG A 246 -17.15 -11.20 0.45
N ALA A 247 -16.41 -10.20 -0.02
CA ALA A 247 -16.98 -9.09 -0.77
C ALA A 247 -17.51 -9.56 -2.15
N ALA A 248 -16.66 -10.21 -2.95
CA ALA A 248 -16.99 -10.64 -4.31
C ALA A 248 -18.17 -11.63 -4.39
N TYR A 249 -18.36 -12.42 -3.33
CA TYR A 249 -19.39 -13.47 -3.25
C TYR A 249 -20.49 -13.20 -2.23
N ARG A 250 -20.66 -11.95 -1.78
CA ARG A 250 -21.57 -11.57 -0.69
C ARG A 250 -22.97 -12.17 -0.82
N ASP A 251 -23.61 -11.99 -1.97
CA ASP A 251 -24.95 -12.53 -2.24
C ASP A 251 -25.03 -14.05 -2.03
N LYS A 252 -23.97 -14.81 -2.37
CA LYS A 252 -23.97 -16.28 -2.20
C LYS A 252 -23.77 -16.67 -0.74
N ILE A 253 -22.88 -15.98 -0.05
CA ILE A 253 -22.52 -16.26 1.35
C ILE A 253 -23.68 -15.93 2.29
N GLU A 254 -24.35 -14.80 2.08
CA GLU A 254 -25.55 -14.42 2.82
C GLU A 254 -26.72 -15.38 2.57
N ASN A 255 -26.73 -16.08 1.42
CA ASN A 255 -27.68 -17.15 1.11
C ASN A 255 -27.23 -18.54 1.63
N GLY A 256 -26.18 -18.61 2.45
CA GLY A 256 -25.75 -19.81 3.16
C GLY A 256 -24.71 -20.67 2.45
N ILE A 257 -24.11 -20.20 1.34
CA ILE A 257 -22.98 -20.89 0.71
C ILE A 257 -21.70 -20.63 1.50
N THR A 258 -20.98 -21.69 1.85
CA THR A 258 -19.71 -21.60 2.57
C THR A 258 -18.56 -21.15 1.67
N GLN A 259 -17.47 -20.68 2.26
CA GLN A 259 -16.25 -20.30 1.50
C GLN A 259 -15.66 -21.48 0.73
N ARG A 260 -15.67 -22.68 1.33
CA ARG A 260 -15.23 -23.91 0.68
C ARG A 260 -16.07 -24.22 -0.55
N GLU A 261 -17.40 -24.14 -0.44
CA GLU A 261 -18.29 -24.35 -1.59
C GLU A 261 -18.04 -23.30 -2.68
N ILE A 262 -17.72 -22.05 -2.33
CA ILE A 262 -17.30 -21.04 -3.31
C ILE A 262 -16.04 -21.51 -4.04
N PHE A 263 -15.02 -21.99 -3.33
CA PHE A 263 -13.80 -22.45 -3.98
C PHE A 263 -14.06 -23.66 -4.90
N GLU A 264 -14.81 -24.64 -4.43
CA GLU A 264 -15.14 -25.86 -5.20
C GLU A 264 -16.04 -25.57 -6.41
N MET A 265 -17.07 -24.73 -6.26
CA MET A 265 -18.04 -24.43 -7.33
C MET A 265 -17.46 -23.56 -8.45
N ASN A 266 -16.45 -22.73 -8.15
CA ASN A 266 -15.82 -21.84 -9.12
C ASN A 266 -14.45 -22.34 -9.58
N ASP A 267 -14.06 -23.58 -9.22
CA ASP A 267 -12.75 -24.18 -9.50
C ASP A 267 -11.59 -23.24 -9.12
N ILE A 268 -11.66 -22.67 -7.90
CA ILE A 268 -10.59 -21.88 -7.30
C ILE A 268 -9.74 -22.83 -6.47
N LYS A 269 -8.50 -23.05 -6.91
CA LYS A 269 -7.54 -23.90 -6.20
C LYS A 269 -6.58 -23.02 -5.43
N ILE A 270 -6.24 -23.42 -4.20
CA ILE A 270 -5.32 -22.67 -3.36
C ILE A 270 -4.31 -23.63 -2.77
N VAL A 271 -3.07 -23.52 -3.23
CA VAL A 271 -1.97 -24.40 -2.83
C VAL A 271 -0.84 -23.58 -2.24
N CYS A 272 -0.28 -24.06 -1.13
CA CYS A 272 0.77 -23.38 -0.37
C CYS A 272 2.02 -24.23 -0.37
N HIS A 273 3.16 -23.64 -0.72
CA HIS A 273 4.43 -24.33 -0.66
C HIS A 273 4.75 -24.68 0.80
N ALA A 274 4.90 -25.97 1.09
CA ALA A 274 5.04 -26.47 2.44
C ALA A 274 6.41 -27.12 2.60
N THR A 275 7.40 -26.30 2.95
CA THR A 275 8.75 -26.82 3.18
C THR A 275 8.89 -27.39 4.59
N ASP A 276 9.52 -28.56 4.69
CA ASP A 276 10.14 -29.07 5.92
C ASP A 276 11.65 -29.05 5.67
N GLY A 277 12.16 -27.85 5.31
CA GLY A 277 13.46 -27.64 4.69
C GLY A 277 13.63 -28.33 3.32
N ASP A 278 14.87 -28.63 2.95
CA ASP A 278 15.26 -29.30 1.67
C ASP A 278 14.68 -30.72 1.49
N ARG A 279 13.93 -31.23 2.47
CA ARG A 279 13.52 -32.64 2.52
C ARG A 279 12.38 -32.95 1.54
N TYR A 280 11.54 -31.97 1.23
CA TYR A 280 10.38 -32.10 0.36
C TYR A 280 10.17 -30.83 -0.49
N PRO A 281 11.09 -30.51 -1.43
CA PRO A 281 11.04 -29.26 -2.19
C PRO A 281 9.86 -29.18 -3.17
N ASN A 282 9.18 -30.29 -3.44
CA ASN A 282 8.03 -30.37 -4.33
C ASN A 282 6.70 -30.49 -3.57
N ARG A 283 6.70 -30.30 -2.25
CA ARG A 283 5.51 -30.52 -1.43
C ARG A 283 4.68 -29.25 -1.30
N PHE A 284 3.40 -29.40 -1.55
CA PHE A 284 2.40 -28.35 -1.37
C PHE A 284 1.31 -28.83 -0.40
N TYR A 285 0.67 -27.87 0.25
CA TYR A 285 -0.55 -28.07 1.02
C TYR A 285 -1.72 -27.49 0.22
N ASP A 286 -2.72 -28.30 -0.08
CA ASP A 286 -3.96 -27.87 -0.72
C ASP A 286 -4.95 -27.44 0.36
N ILE A 287 -5.25 -26.15 0.44
CA ILE A 287 -6.13 -25.61 1.49
C ILE A 287 -7.56 -26.14 1.32
N VAL A 288 -8.03 -26.29 0.08
CA VAL A 288 -9.43 -26.66 -0.21
C VAL A 288 -9.65 -28.15 0.12
N GLN A 289 -8.67 -29.00 -0.20
CA GLN A 289 -8.73 -30.43 0.11
C GLN A 289 -8.28 -30.77 1.54
N GLY A 290 -7.47 -29.91 2.17
CA GLY A 290 -7.02 -30.06 3.55
C GLY A 290 -5.86 -31.05 3.73
N ASP A 291 -5.08 -31.33 2.69
CA ASP A 291 -4.01 -32.32 2.68
C ASP A 291 -2.76 -31.87 1.92
N TYR A 292 -1.66 -32.60 2.13
CA TYR A 292 -0.40 -32.36 1.42
C TYR A 292 -0.28 -33.27 0.20
N PHE A 293 0.35 -32.75 -0.84
CA PHE A 293 0.67 -33.52 -2.05
C PHE A 293 2.03 -33.12 -2.61
N ASP A 294 2.60 -34.00 -3.44
CA ASP A 294 3.76 -33.70 -4.27
C ASP A 294 3.28 -33.33 -5.67
N TRP A 295 3.66 -32.15 -6.17
CA TRP A 295 3.14 -31.66 -7.45
C TRP A 295 3.61 -32.50 -8.64
N GLU A 296 4.75 -33.18 -8.55
CA GLU A 296 5.23 -34.05 -9.63
C GLU A 296 4.37 -35.33 -9.73
N GLU A 297 3.77 -35.75 -8.61
CA GLU A 297 2.89 -36.92 -8.54
C GLU A 297 1.42 -36.58 -8.88
N ASP A 298 0.94 -35.38 -8.53
CA ASP A 298 -0.46 -34.97 -8.70
C ASP A 298 -0.61 -33.54 -9.27
N GLN A 299 -0.19 -33.37 -10.52
CA GLN A 299 -0.23 -32.10 -11.25
C GLN A 299 -1.62 -31.47 -11.35
N LYS A 300 -2.69 -32.29 -11.35
CA LYS A 300 -4.08 -31.85 -11.51
C LYS A 300 -4.59 -30.97 -10.36
N ARG A 301 -3.94 -31.05 -9.20
CA ARG A 301 -4.21 -30.17 -8.05
C ARG A 301 -3.77 -28.73 -8.29
N ILE A 302 -2.92 -28.49 -9.29
CA ILE A 302 -2.45 -27.15 -9.67
C ILE A 302 -3.04 -26.72 -11.01
N GLU A 303 -3.18 -27.63 -11.98
CA GLU A 303 -3.68 -27.32 -13.33
C GLU A 303 -4.99 -26.54 -13.32
N ASN A 304 -5.01 -25.37 -13.95
CA ASN A 304 -6.23 -24.57 -14.14
C ASN A 304 -6.09 -23.65 -15.36
N GLU A 305 -7.13 -22.89 -15.71
CA GLU A 305 -7.09 -21.99 -16.86
C GLU A 305 -6.01 -20.91 -16.68
N ARG A 306 -5.88 -20.39 -15.45
CA ARG A 306 -4.88 -19.40 -15.05
C ARG A 306 -4.24 -19.76 -13.72
N ILE A 307 -2.97 -19.41 -13.57
CA ILE A 307 -2.20 -19.61 -12.33
C ILE A 307 -1.59 -18.29 -11.89
N TYR A 308 -1.78 -17.95 -10.62
CA TYR A 308 -1.21 -16.76 -10.00
C TYR A 308 -0.37 -17.20 -8.80
N ALA A 309 0.94 -17.00 -8.88
CA ALA A 309 1.86 -17.35 -7.82
C ALA A 309 2.30 -16.09 -7.06
N LEU A 310 2.23 -16.11 -5.73
CA LEU A 310 2.61 -14.98 -4.88
C LEU A 310 3.69 -15.41 -3.88
N GLY A 311 4.82 -14.71 -3.89
CA GLY A 311 5.95 -14.95 -2.99
C GLY A 311 6.61 -13.67 -2.48
N ALA A 312 7.42 -13.77 -1.44
CA ALA A 312 8.12 -12.63 -0.86
C ALA A 312 9.54 -12.99 -0.44
N THR A 313 10.39 -11.98 -0.31
CA THR A 313 11.80 -12.15 0.11
C THR A 313 11.99 -12.06 1.63
N TRP A 314 10.91 -12.09 2.42
CA TRP A 314 10.99 -11.91 3.88
C TRP A 314 11.62 -13.10 4.60
N ASN A 315 11.48 -14.29 4.02
CA ASN A 315 12.06 -15.54 4.56
C ASN A 315 13.45 -15.84 3.99
N ASP A 316 14.05 -14.90 3.26
CA ASP A 316 15.36 -15.11 2.67
C ASP A 316 16.46 -15.11 3.73
N ASP A 317 17.31 -16.12 3.66
CA ASP A 317 18.51 -16.21 4.46
C ASP A 317 19.69 -15.56 3.72
N ASN A 318 20.80 -15.34 4.43
CA ASN A 318 22.05 -14.89 3.82
C ASN A 318 22.77 -16.05 3.13
N SER A 319 22.11 -16.73 2.19
CA SER A 319 22.67 -17.79 1.36
C SER A 319 22.90 -17.33 -0.08
N THR A 320 23.63 -18.14 -0.84
CA THR A 320 23.85 -17.89 -2.28
C THR A 320 22.61 -18.18 -3.12
N GLU A 321 21.66 -18.95 -2.58
CA GLU A 321 20.41 -19.28 -3.26
C GLU A 321 19.29 -19.21 -2.23
N PRO A 322 18.84 -17.99 -1.89
CA PRO A 322 17.83 -17.79 -0.86
C PRO A 322 16.48 -18.37 -1.27
N TYR A 323 15.59 -18.53 -0.29
CA TYR A 323 14.31 -19.21 -0.44
C TYR A 323 13.47 -18.66 -1.60
N SER A 324 13.31 -17.34 -1.71
CA SER A 324 12.51 -16.68 -2.75
C SER A 324 13.00 -17.02 -4.16
N LEU A 325 14.32 -17.15 -4.34
CA LEU A 325 14.94 -17.55 -5.60
C LEU A 325 14.65 -19.02 -5.92
N GLN A 326 14.80 -19.92 -4.93
CA GLN A 326 14.48 -21.33 -5.09
C GLN A 326 13.01 -21.54 -5.44
N TRP A 327 12.12 -20.86 -4.72
CA TRP A 327 10.68 -20.92 -4.92
C TRP A 327 10.29 -20.37 -6.30
N THR A 328 10.85 -19.24 -6.73
CA THR A 328 10.58 -18.68 -8.06
C THR A 328 10.98 -19.66 -9.17
N LYS A 329 12.17 -20.27 -9.07
CA LYS A 329 12.62 -21.33 -10.00
C LYS A 329 11.69 -22.53 -9.98
N LEU A 330 11.22 -22.95 -8.80
CA LEU A 330 10.26 -24.05 -8.68
C LEU A 330 9.00 -23.74 -9.49
N ILE A 331 8.39 -22.56 -9.33
CA ILE A 331 7.17 -22.19 -10.05
C ILE A 331 7.42 -22.07 -11.56
N GLN A 332 8.55 -21.48 -11.96
CA GLN A 332 8.97 -21.36 -13.37
C GLN A 332 9.22 -22.72 -14.03
N ASN A 333 9.59 -23.76 -13.27
CA ASN A 333 9.72 -25.12 -13.78
C ASN A 333 8.38 -25.87 -13.77
N LEU A 334 7.61 -25.71 -12.70
CA LEU A 334 6.34 -26.39 -12.46
C LEU A 334 5.29 -26.02 -13.51
N CYS A 335 5.07 -24.72 -13.75
CA CYS A 335 4.00 -24.27 -14.63
C CYS A 335 4.16 -24.79 -16.08
N PRO A 336 5.35 -24.69 -16.71
CA PRO A 336 5.59 -25.31 -18.01
C PRO A 336 5.49 -26.85 -17.98
N ALA A 337 5.92 -27.50 -16.90
CA ALA A 337 5.89 -28.97 -16.78
C ALA A 337 4.45 -29.52 -16.81
N ILE A 338 3.48 -28.77 -16.27
CA ILE A 338 2.04 -29.11 -16.34
C ILE A 338 1.36 -28.58 -17.62
N GLY A 339 2.14 -28.08 -18.59
CA GLY A 339 1.64 -27.64 -19.90
C GLY A 339 1.03 -26.24 -19.92
N MET A 340 1.33 -25.39 -18.92
CA MET A 340 0.94 -23.98 -18.96
C MET A 340 1.73 -23.24 -20.04
N LYS A 341 1.07 -22.24 -20.61
CA LYS A 341 1.71 -21.29 -21.52
C LYS A 341 2.05 -20.03 -20.74
N ASP A 342 3.10 -19.33 -21.14
CA ASP A 342 3.62 -18.14 -20.47
C ASP A 342 2.58 -17.02 -20.29
N ASP A 343 1.54 -16.97 -21.13
CA ASP A 343 0.44 -16.00 -21.05
C ASP A 343 -0.69 -16.39 -20.07
N ARG A 344 -0.57 -17.54 -19.40
CA ARG A 344 -1.58 -18.10 -18.50
C ARG A 344 -1.08 -18.33 -17.08
N TYR A 345 0.18 -17.99 -16.78
CA TYR A 345 0.66 -17.95 -15.42
C TYR A 345 1.44 -16.66 -15.15
N GLU A 346 1.28 -16.10 -13.96
CA GLU A 346 1.99 -14.91 -13.51
C GLU A 346 2.58 -15.17 -12.12
N ILE A 347 3.81 -14.71 -11.89
CA ILE A 347 4.52 -14.81 -10.62
C ILE A 347 4.72 -13.40 -10.07
N PHE A 348 4.22 -13.15 -8.87
CA PHE A 348 4.38 -11.87 -8.18
C PHE A 348 5.31 -12.04 -6.99
N ILE A 349 6.34 -11.21 -6.92
CA ILE A 349 7.32 -11.21 -5.84
C ILE A 349 7.32 -9.86 -5.11
N TYR A 350 6.99 -9.87 -3.82
CA TYR A 350 7.24 -8.73 -2.94
C TYR A 350 8.72 -8.75 -2.49
N ASN A 351 9.57 -8.09 -3.27
CA ASN A 351 11.03 -8.07 -3.20
C ASN A 351 11.58 -7.02 -2.23
N ASP A 352 11.12 -7.04 -0.98
CA ASP A 352 11.51 -6.03 0.01
C ASP A 352 13.02 -6.07 0.34
N ALA A 353 13.68 -7.22 0.13
CA ALA A 353 15.12 -7.39 0.25
C ALA A 353 15.91 -6.79 -0.92
N ARG A 354 15.22 -6.32 -1.98
CA ARG A 354 15.79 -5.69 -3.18
C ARG A 354 16.83 -6.56 -3.88
N HIS A 355 16.55 -7.85 -3.98
CA HIS A 355 17.38 -8.77 -4.73
C HIS A 355 17.30 -8.49 -6.23
N ASP A 356 18.44 -8.58 -6.91
CA ASP A 356 18.57 -8.39 -8.37
C ASP A 356 18.86 -9.73 -9.05
N PHE A 357 17.94 -10.69 -8.88
CA PHE A 357 18.05 -12.02 -9.50
C PHE A 357 17.56 -11.98 -10.94
N THR A 358 18.22 -12.72 -11.83
CA THR A 358 17.81 -12.79 -13.25
C THR A 358 16.41 -13.39 -13.39
N GLU A 359 16.07 -14.35 -12.53
CA GLU A 359 14.78 -15.02 -12.47
C GLU A 359 13.63 -14.05 -12.14
N PHE A 360 13.90 -12.95 -11.43
CA PHE A 360 12.92 -11.91 -11.10
C PHE A 360 12.65 -10.97 -12.28
N GLN A 361 13.50 -11.01 -13.32
CA GLN A 361 13.39 -10.18 -14.52
C GLN A 361 12.81 -10.95 -15.72
N GLU A 362 12.49 -12.24 -15.54
CA GLU A 362 11.92 -13.08 -16.60
C GLU A 362 10.48 -12.66 -16.95
N PRO A 363 10.04 -12.85 -18.21
CA PRO A 363 8.66 -12.57 -18.62
C PRO A 363 7.63 -13.32 -17.76
N GLY A 364 6.58 -12.62 -17.35
CA GLY A 364 5.55 -13.16 -16.46
C GLY A 364 5.90 -13.12 -14.98
N VAL A 365 7.10 -12.61 -14.62
CA VAL A 365 7.47 -12.29 -13.24
C VAL A 365 7.35 -10.79 -13.00
N TYR A 366 6.66 -10.42 -11.92
CA TYR A 366 6.37 -9.06 -11.54
C TYR A 366 6.87 -8.81 -10.12
N THR A 367 7.84 -7.91 -9.99
CA THR A 367 8.37 -7.50 -8.69
C THR A 367 7.73 -6.20 -8.22
N ALA A 368 7.62 -6.07 -6.90
CA ALA A 368 7.33 -4.83 -6.19
C ALA A 368 8.14 -4.79 -4.91
N TYR A 369 8.42 -3.60 -4.38
CA TYR A 369 9.02 -3.47 -3.06
C TYR A 369 8.69 -2.11 -2.46
N THR A 370 8.93 -1.99 -1.16
CA THR A 370 8.75 -0.72 -0.47
C THR A 370 9.85 0.26 -0.88
N VAL A 371 9.50 1.27 -1.67
CA VAL A 371 10.41 2.40 -1.92
C VAL A 371 10.32 3.34 -0.73
N ASN A 372 11.37 3.34 0.07
CA ASN A 372 11.45 4.09 1.31
C ASN A 372 12.24 5.42 1.14
N ASP A 373 12.25 6.00 -0.06
CA ASP A 373 12.87 7.30 -0.33
C ASP A 373 11.85 8.43 -0.27
N VAL A 374 11.20 8.57 0.89
CA VAL A 374 10.30 9.70 1.16
C VAL A 374 11.07 11.03 1.25
N ASN A 375 12.39 10.98 1.43
CA ASN A 375 13.28 12.15 1.49
C ASN A 375 13.24 12.98 0.21
N TYR A 376 13.04 12.32 -0.94
CA TYR A 376 12.84 12.98 -2.23
C TYR A 376 11.69 14.00 -2.24
N VAL A 377 10.67 13.80 -1.40
CA VAL A 377 9.50 14.69 -1.28
C VAL A 377 9.63 15.64 -0.08
N ILE A 378 10.18 15.15 1.02
CA ILE A 378 10.31 15.91 2.28
C ILE A 378 11.21 17.12 2.10
N LEU A 379 12.39 16.97 1.49
CA LEU A 379 13.35 18.06 1.37
C LEU A 379 12.81 19.26 0.56
N PRO A 380 12.20 19.06 -0.62
CA PRO A 380 11.51 20.13 -1.34
C PRO A 380 10.37 20.78 -0.53
N PHE A 381 9.62 19.98 0.23
CA PHE A 381 8.52 20.52 1.04
C PHE A 381 9.01 21.44 2.16
N VAL A 382 10.03 21.02 2.91
CA VAL A 382 10.59 21.81 4.03
C VAL A 382 11.37 23.03 3.54
N THR A 383 11.95 22.97 2.34
CA THR A 383 12.69 24.11 1.76
C THR A 383 11.80 25.10 1.00
N ASP A 384 10.49 24.92 1.03
CA ASP A 384 9.51 25.77 0.35
C ASP A 384 9.72 25.80 -1.18
N ASP A 385 10.01 24.63 -1.77
CA ASP A 385 10.11 24.49 -3.23
C ASP A 385 8.78 24.89 -3.87
N ILE A 386 8.85 25.85 -4.79
CA ILE A 386 7.68 26.41 -5.48
C ILE A 386 6.94 25.38 -6.36
N ASN A 387 7.58 24.26 -6.70
CA ASN A 387 7.04 23.26 -7.61
C ASN A 387 6.81 21.89 -6.96
N MET A 388 6.02 21.86 -5.88
CA MET A 388 5.59 20.61 -5.24
C MET A 388 4.65 19.77 -6.13
N ALA A 389 3.96 20.37 -7.10
CA ALA A 389 3.04 19.67 -8.00
C ALA A 389 3.69 18.52 -8.80
N ARG A 390 5.02 18.54 -9.00
CA ARG A 390 5.76 17.45 -9.66
C ARG A 390 5.71 16.12 -8.91
N PHE A 391 5.39 16.15 -7.62
CA PHE A 391 5.27 14.94 -6.78
C PHE A 391 3.87 14.33 -6.80
N ASN A 392 2.87 15.00 -7.39
CA ASN A 392 1.53 14.47 -7.51
C ASN A 392 1.49 13.35 -8.57
N ASN A 393 1.60 12.11 -8.12
CA ASN A 393 1.68 10.93 -8.99
C ASN A 393 0.55 9.92 -8.75
N TRP A 394 -0.39 10.24 -7.86
CA TRP A 394 -1.51 9.37 -7.55
C TRP A 394 -2.80 10.18 -7.41
N LYS A 395 -3.92 9.57 -7.78
CA LYS A 395 -5.24 10.18 -7.56
C LYS A 395 -5.61 10.01 -6.08
N GLY A 396 -5.83 11.11 -5.38
CA GLY A 396 -6.31 11.11 -4.01
C GLY A 396 -7.04 12.40 -3.68
N ARG A 397 -7.45 12.54 -2.42
CA ARG A 397 -8.23 13.69 -1.94
C ARG A 397 -7.39 14.96 -1.73
N CYS A 398 -6.13 14.79 -1.34
CA CYS A 398 -5.21 15.91 -1.08
C CYS A 398 -4.88 16.70 -2.35
N ALA A 399 -4.40 17.94 -2.16
CA ALA A 399 -3.88 18.76 -3.25
C ALA A 399 -2.72 18.07 -4.00
N ILE A 400 -1.88 17.36 -3.25
CA ILE A 400 -0.82 16.50 -3.77
C ILE A 400 -0.93 15.16 -3.05
N THR A 401 -1.18 14.09 -3.82
CA THR A 401 -1.08 12.71 -3.33
C THR A 401 0.11 12.05 -3.99
N HIS A 402 1.05 11.59 -3.16
CA HIS A 402 2.27 10.95 -3.58
C HIS A 402 2.31 9.51 -3.08
N LYS A 403 2.65 8.57 -3.96
CA LYS A 403 3.10 7.24 -3.58
C LYS A 403 4.56 7.08 -4.00
N PRO A 404 5.46 6.58 -3.14
CA PRO A 404 6.83 6.30 -3.50
C PRO A 404 6.86 5.04 -4.37
N LEU A 405 6.54 5.21 -5.64
CA LEU A 405 6.59 4.18 -6.66
C LEU A 405 7.73 4.52 -7.60
N ASP A 406 8.52 3.53 -8.00
CA ASP A 406 9.49 3.74 -9.08
C ASP A 406 8.73 3.82 -10.41
N PRO A 407 8.72 4.98 -11.10
CA PRO A 407 8.06 5.10 -12.40
C PRO A 407 8.73 4.25 -13.50
N TYR A 408 9.89 3.66 -13.24
CA TYR A 408 10.66 2.83 -14.18
C TYR A 408 10.46 1.32 -13.99
N GLU A 409 9.74 0.88 -12.94
CA GLU A 409 9.46 -0.55 -12.71
C GLU A 409 8.14 -0.98 -13.32
N ASN A 410 8.20 -1.36 -14.61
CA ASN A 410 7.20 -2.15 -15.35
C ASN A 410 5.73 -1.72 -15.29
N GLY A 411 5.39 -0.55 -14.74
CA GLY A 411 4.08 0.12 -14.78
C GLY A 411 2.94 -0.62 -14.06
N TRP A 412 3.12 -1.88 -13.67
CA TRP A 412 2.01 -2.78 -13.38
C TRP A 412 1.25 -2.45 -12.09
N LEU A 413 1.92 -1.79 -11.12
CA LEU A 413 1.31 -1.30 -9.87
C LEU A 413 0.45 -0.05 -10.07
N GLY A 414 0.57 0.65 -11.21
CA GLY A 414 -0.04 1.96 -11.46
C GLY A 414 -0.77 2.10 -12.80
N GLU A 415 -1.03 1.00 -13.51
CA GLU A 415 -1.83 0.99 -14.74
C GLU A 415 -3.32 1.23 -14.45
N GLY A 416 -3.69 2.48 -14.16
CA GLY A 416 -5.08 2.93 -14.02
C GLY A 416 -5.66 2.87 -12.60
N GLU A 417 -6.92 3.29 -12.47
CA GLU A 417 -7.67 3.13 -11.21
C GLU A 417 -7.90 1.65 -10.97
N ILE A 418 -7.31 1.10 -9.90
CA ILE A 418 -7.57 -0.27 -9.47
C ILE A 418 -8.99 -0.32 -8.93
N GLU A 419 -9.92 -0.72 -9.78
CA GLU A 419 -11.31 -0.91 -9.42
C GLU A 419 -11.52 -2.36 -9.00
N ILE A 420 -11.47 -2.63 -7.70
CA ILE A 420 -11.89 -3.89 -7.08
C ILE A 420 -12.82 -3.59 -5.90
N ASP A 421 -13.65 -4.56 -5.50
CA ASP A 421 -14.44 -4.41 -4.27
C ASP A 421 -13.52 -4.53 -3.04
N MET A 422 -13.32 -3.40 -2.35
CA MET A 422 -12.44 -3.27 -1.18
C MET A 422 -13.23 -3.09 0.12
N SER A 423 -14.53 -3.38 0.13
CA SER A 423 -15.39 -3.24 1.31
C SER A 423 -14.84 -3.98 2.53
N GLY A 424 -14.22 -5.14 2.34
CA GLY A 424 -13.59 -5.94 3.40
C GLY A 424 -12.23 -5.43 3.90
N TRP A 425 -11.64 -4.41 3.29
CA TRP A 425 -10.26 -3.96 3.59
C TRP A 425 -10.19 -2.66 4.41
N GLN A 426 -11.35 -2.06 4.68
CA GLN A 426 -11.47 -0.79 5.39
C GLN A 426 -11.11 -0.94 6.87
N TYR A 427 -10.54 0.11 7.46
CA TYR A 427 -10.25 0.15 8.89
C TYR A 427 -11.42 0.58 9.75
N PHE A 428 -12.44 1.20 9.18
CA PHE A 428 -13.62 1.64 9.93
C PHE A 428 -14.85 0.95 9.37
N MET A 429 -15.44 0.09 10.19
CA MET A 429 -16.54 -0.77 9.77
C MET A 429 -17.64 -0.78 10.83
N THR A 430 -18.89 -0.91 10.40
CA THR A 430 -19.99 -1.19 11.33
C THR A 430 -19.76 -2.52 12.05
N GLN A 431 -20.45 -2.77 13.17
CA GLN A 431 -20.38 -4.06 13.84
C GLN A 431 -20.84 -5.20 12.90
N GLU A 432 -21.89 -4.94 12.11
CA GLU A 432 -22.39 -5.88 11.11
C GLU A 432 -21.34 -6.21 10.04
N ASP A 433 -20.69 -5.20 9.44
CA ASP A 433 -19.66 -5.43 8.43
C ASP A 433 -18.42 -6.09 9.03
N TYR A 434 -17.99 -5.69 10.22
CA TYR A 434 -16.88 -6.32 10.92
C TYR A 434 -17.16 -7.80 11.18
N ASP A 435 -18.37 -8.10 11.69
CA ASP A 435 -18.77 -9.46 11.92
C ASP A 435 -18.85 -10.23 10.61
N TYR A 436 -19.38 -9.65 9.54
CA TYR A 436 -19.42 -10.26 8.22
C TYR A 436 -18.02 -10.60 7.68
N PHE A 437 -17.09 -9.64 7.70
CA PHE A 437 -15.76 -9.80 7.10
C PHE A 437 -14.78 -10.60 7.96
N PHE A 438 -14.91 -10.60 9.28
CA PHE A 438 -13.91 -11.21 10.18
C PHE A 438 -14.45 -12.29 11.12
N ASN A 439 -15.73 -12.22 11.51
CA ASN A 439 -16.33 -13.19 12.45
C ASN A 439 -17.33 -14.14 11.81
N TYR A 440 -17.75 -13.91 10.57
CA TYR A 440 -18.82 -14.67 9.95
C TYR A 440 -18.43 -16.14 9.89
N GLY A 441 -19.34 -16.93 10.46
CA GLY A 441 -19.13 -18.32 10.81
C GLY A 441 -18.89 -19.17 9.58
N ASP A 442 -17.63 -19.58 9.43
CA ASP A 442 -17.35 -21.00 9.43
C ASP A 442 -16.97 -21.33 10.88
N ASP A 443 -17.95 -21.65 11.74
CA ASP A 443 -17.78 -21.89 13.18
C ASP A 443 -16.98 -23.17 13.51
N GLY A 444 -16.49 -23.84 12.49
CA GLY A 444 -15.14 -24.35 12.56
C GLY A 444 -14.31 -23.59 11.53
N ASP A 445 -13.30 -22.79 11.95
CA ASP A 445 -12.04 -22.51 11.23
C ASP A 445 -10.81 -23.19 11.92
N THR A 446 -10.34 -24.29 11.35
CA THR A 446 -9.02 -24.90 11.35
C THR A 446 -8.72 -25.00 9.85
N ALA A 447 -7.52 -25.25 9.39
CA ALA A 447 -7.32 -25.42 7.95
C ALA A 447 -7.88 -26.75 7.46
N TRP A 448 -9.21 -26.90 7.39
CA TRP A 448 -9.86 -28.12 7.86
C TRP A 448 -9.40 -29.45 7.27
N PRO A 449 -9.20 -30.39 8.20
CA PRO A 449 -9.82 -31.70 8.11
C PRO A 449 -10.82 -31.93 9.25
N ARG A 450 -12.10 -32.11 8.89
CA ARG A 450 -12.80 -33.40 8.99
C ARG A 450 -13.96 -33.51 8.00
#